data_AF-A0A1C3NCA7-F1
#
_entry.id   AF-A0A1C3NCA7-F1
#
_cell.length_a   1.000
_cell.length_b   1.000
_cell.length_c   1.000
_cell.angle_alpha   90.00
_cell.angle_beta   90.00
_cell.angle_gamma   90.00
#
_symmetry.space_group_name_H-M   'P 1'
#
loop_
_entity.id
_entity.type
_entity.pdbx_description
1 polymer ?
#
loop_
_entity_poly.entity_id
_entity_poly.type
_entity_poly.pdbx_seq_one_letter_code
_entity_poly.pdbx_strand_id
1 'polypeptide(L)'
;MSGTPRLGYGTNGFANHRLDDALAVIADLGYVGVALTLDHDHLDPFAPALPRRVAAVRRRLETLGLAVVVETGARYLLDPWHKHAPTLLHDDPTRRIEFLRRAVRIGADLGAEAVSFWAGVRPEAVAPRTAWDRLVAGCATVVDAAERVGVPLGFEPEPGMLVEDIAGWRRLRAALGDPDPFGITLDIGHCRCLEPWSVPQCVHEVAEHLVNVQIDDMRRGVHEHLEFGTGEIDFPPVLRALDDAGYRGLVAVELPRHSHAAPDVAARSLEFLRAAAGAGGVCPDHTDGPGDPRPPRVPAQATGAVREATTGRRRE
;
A
#
# COMPACT_ATOMS: atom_id res chain seq x y z
N MET A 1 8.27 0.17 -25.27
CA MET A 1 7.47 1.40 -25.12
C MET A 1 7.16 1.50 -23.63
N SER A 2 7.70 2.51 -22.95
CA SER A 2 7.37 2.74 -21.53
C SER A 2 5.88 3.07 -21.43
N GLY A 3 5.16 2.33 -20.60
CA GLY A 3 3.71 2.50 -20.42
C GLY A 3 3.43 3.47 -19.29
N THR A 4 2.50 4.40 -19.48
CA THR A 4 2.02 5.23 -18.37
C THR A 4 1.36 4.33 -17.32
N PRO A 5 1.68 4.47 -16.01
CA PRO A 5 1.08 3.65 -14.96
C PRO A 5 -0.43 3.84 -14.92
N ARG A 6 -1.17 2.77 -14.63
CA ARG A 6 -2.63 2.80 -14.48
C ARG A 6 -2.98 3.28 -13.08
N LEU A 7 -3.15 4.60 -12.94
CA LEU A 7 -3.41 5.23 -11.66
C LEU A 7 -4.85 4.99 -11.21
N GLY A 8 -5.00 4.55 -9.96
CA GLY A 8 -6.29 4.45 -9.28
C GLY A 8 -6.31 5.20 -7.95
N TYR A 9 -7.46 5.19 -7.28
CA TYR A 9 -7.63 5.79 -5.96
C TYR A 9 -8.37 4.84 -5.01
N GLY A 10 -7.92 4.74 -3.77
CA GLY A 10 -8.55 3.93 -2.73
C GLY A 10 -9.83 4.56 -2.21
N THR A 11 -10.94 3.81 -2.21
CA THR A 11 -12.21 4.34 -1.68
C THR A 11 -12.18 4.52 -0.16
N ASN A 12 -11.18 3.95 0.54
CA ASN A 12 -10.89 4.26 1.95
C ASN A 12 -10.61 5.77 2.19
N GLY A 13 -10.10 6.49 1.19
CA GLY A 13 -9.93 7.95 1.19
C GLY A 13 -11.20 8.72 0.83
N PHE A 14 -12.31 8.04 0.57
CA PHE A 14 -13.63 8.61 0.26
C PHE A 14 -14.73 8.10 1.23
N ALA A 15 -14.37 7.74 2.46
CA ALA A 15 -15.28 7.12 3.43
C ALA A 15 -16.47 8.00 3.87
N ASN A 16 -16.45 9.30 3.53
CA ASN A 16 -17.55 10.24 3.79
C ASN A 16 -18.50 10.43 2.59
N HIS A 17 -18.25 9.74 1.48
CA HIS A 17 -19.06 9.81 0.26
C HIS A 17 -19.75 8.48 0.02
N ARG A 18 -21.01 8.54 -0.45
CA ARG A 18 -21.66 7.37 -1.04
C ARG A 18 -20.80 6.83 -2.18
N LEU A 19 -20.78 5.52 -2.35
CA LEU A 19 -19.93 4.88 -3.35
C LEU A 19 -20.14 5.45 -4.76
N ASP A 20 -21.37 5.64 -5.21
CA ASP A 20 -21.64 6.16 -6.58
C ASP A 20 -21.08 7.58 -6.82
N ASP A 21 -21.09 8.42 -5.78
CA ASP A 21 -20.54 9.78 -5.82
C ASP A 21 -19.00 9.73 -5.82
N ALA A 22 -18.41 8.89 -4.96
CA ALA A 22 -16.96 8.68 -4.92
C ALA A 22 -16.44 8.17 -6.28
N LEU A 23 -17.08 7.17 -6.87
CA LEU A 23 -16.71 6.64 -8.19
C LEU A 23 -16.82 7.70 -9.29
N ALA A 24 -17.85 8.54 -9.26
CA ALA A 24 -18.02 9.63 -10.22
C ALA A 24 -16.86 10.64 -10.12
N VAL A 25 -16.55 11.11 -8.91
CA VAL A 25 -15.44 12.05 -8.67
C VAL A 25 -14.11 11.46 -9.13
N ILE A 26 -13.82 10.21 -8.77
CA ILE A 26 -12.56 9.54 -9.14
C ILE A 26 -12.44 9.44 -10.68
N ALA A 27 -13.51 9.04 -11.37
CA ALA A 27 -13.52 8.97 -12.83
C ALA A 27 -13.38 10.35 -13.49
N ASP A 28 -14.10 11.37 -13.00
CA ASP A 28 -14.10 12.72 -13.56
C ASP A 28 -12.73 13.41 -13.42
N LEU A 29 -11.97 13.11 -12.35
CA LEU A 29 -10.58 13.56 -12.18
C LEU A 29 -9.63 12.90 -13.20
N GLY A 30 -10.01 11.73 -13.75
CA GLY A 30 -9.26 11.01 -14.77
C GLY A 30 -8.40 9.87 -14.23
N TYR A 31 -8.75 9.30 -13.07
CA TYR A 31 -8.26 7.98 -12.66
C TYR A 31 -8.87 6.88 -13.54
N VAL A 32 -8.15 5.76 -13.69
CA VAL A 32 -8.58 4.63 -14.53
C VAL A 32 -9.00 3.39 -13.72
N GLY A 33 -9.03 3.51 -12.40
CA GLY A 33 -9.51 2.45 -11.53
C GLY A 33 -9.60 2.85 -10.06
N VAL A 34 -10.09 1.92 -9.26
CA VAL A 34 -10.29 2.10 -7.82
C VAL A 34 -9.80 0.89 -7.03
N ALA A 35 -9.21 1.16 -5.87
CA ALA A 35 -9.07 0.15 -4.83
C ALA A 35 -10.32 0.24 -3.94
N LEU A 36 -11.32 -0.58 -4.25
CA LEU A 36 -12.63 -0.58 -3.60
C LEU A 36 -12.54 -1.25 -2.24
N THR A 37 -12.61 -0.45 -1.18
CA THR A 37 -12.74 -0.96 0.18
C THR A 37 -14.15 -1.47 0.43
N LEU A 38 -14.27 -2.76 0.76
CA LEU A 38 -15.53 -3.34 1.21
C LEU A 38 -15.82 -2.87 2.62
N ASP A 39 -16.75 -1.92 2.77
CA ASP A 39 -17.13 -1.32 4.05
C ASP A 39 -18.65 -1.02 4.11
N HIS A 40 -19.13 -0.67 5.30
CA HIS A 40 -20.54 -0.38 5.61
C HIS A 40 -21.16 0.69 4.69
N ASP A 41 -20.43 1.79 4.45
CA ASP A 41 -20.92 2.93 3.64
C ASP A 41 -20.85 2.65 2.12
N HIS A 42 -19.92 1.80 1.70
CA HIS A 42 -19.72 1.47 0.29
C HIS A 42 -20.41 0.17 -0.11
N LEU A 43 -19.64 -0.92 -0.21
CA LEU A 43 -20.13 -2.24 -0.56
C LEU A 43 -19.99 -3.20 0.61
N ASP A 44 -20.97 -3.15 1.51
CA ASP A 44 -21.03 -4.05 2.67
C ASP A 44 -21.27 -5.50 2.21
N PRO A 45 -20.30 -6.42 2.44
CA PRO A 45 -20.40 -7.81 2.04
C PRO A 45 -21.42 -8.61 2.88
N PHE A 46 -21.91 -8.10 4.00
CA PHE A 46 -22.90 -8.75 4.87
C PHE A 46 -24.31 -8.19 4.70
N ALA A 47 -24.47 -7.10 3.97
CA ALA A 47 -25.77 -6.49 3.73
C ALA A 47 -26.70 -7.38 2.88
N PRO A 48 -28.03 -7.23 3.05
CA PRO A 48 -29.01 -7.95 2.24
C PRO A 48 -28.90 -7.57 0.76
N ALA A 49 -29.40 -8.47 -0.10
CA ALA A 49 -29.41 -8.31 -1.55
C ALA A 49 -28.01 -8.06 -2.18
N LEU A 50 -26.94 -8.55 -1.55
CA LEU A 50 -25.57 -8.41 -2.02
C LEU A 50 -25.38 -8.70 -3.52
N PRO A 51 -25.90 -9.79 -4.12
CA PRO A 51 -25.72 -10.05 -5.56
C PRO A 51 -26.22 -8.90 -6.44
N ARG A 52 -27.36 -8.29 -6.08
CA ARG A 52 -27.90 -7.14 -6.81
C ARG A 52 -27.03 -5.90 -6.63
N ARG A 53 -26.49 -5.67 -5.44
CA ARG A 53 -25.57 -4.55 -5.15
C ARG A 53 -24.25 -4.70 -5.92
N VAL A 54 -23.64 -5.87 -5.87
CA VAL A 54 -22.40 -6.19 -6.63
C VAL A 54 -22.64 -5.98 -8.12
N ALA A 55 -23.74 -6.50 -8.68
CA ALA A 55 -24.07 -6.28 -10.09
C ALA A 55 -24.29 -4.80 -10.45
N ALA A 56 -24.83 -3.98 -9.52
CA ALA A 56 -24.95 -2.54 -9.72
C ALA A 56 -23.60 -1.84 -9.72
N VAL A 57 -22.72 -2.17 -8.77
CA VAL A 57 -21.34 -1.65 -8.71
C VAL A 57 -20.58 -2.04 -9.97
N ARG A 58 -20.66 -3.30 -10.41
CA ARG A 58 -20.04 -3.75 -11.67
C ARG A 58 -20.46 -2.88 -12.86
N ARG A 59 -21.76 -2.69 -13.07
CA ARG A 59 -22.28 -1.85 -14.16
C ARG A 59 -21.81 -0.40 -14.04
N ARG A 60 -21.71 0.12 -12.81
CA ARG A 60 -21.23 1.48 -12.56
C ARG A 60 -19.75 1.63 -12.92
N LEU A 61 -18.91 0.69 -12.49
CA LEU A 61 -17.50 0.63 -12.87
C LEU A 61 -17.32 0.53 -14.39
N GLU A 62 -18.07 -0.35 -15.06
CA GLU A 62 -18.07 -0.49 -16.53
C GLU A 62 -18.49 0.82 -17.23
N THR A 63 -19.54 1.48 -16.74
CA THR A 63 -20.02 2.76 -17.30
C THR A 63 -18.99 3.88 -17.16
N LEU A 64 -18.24 3.89 -16.05
CA LEU A 64 -17.21 4.89 -15.77
C LEU A 64 -15.83 4.52 -16.37
N GLY A 65 -15.68 3.32 -16.92
CA GLY A 65 -14.39 2.82 -17.41
C GLY A 65 -13.35 2.59 -16.32
N LEU A 66 -13.79 2.31 -15.08
CA LEU A 66 -12.91 2.08 -13.93
C LEU A 66 -12.61 0.59 -13.78
N ALA A 67 -11.33 0.24 -13.77
CA ALA A 67 -10.88 -1.05 -13.27
C ALA A 67 -10.97 -1.10 -11.73
N VAL A 68 -10.85 -2.29 -11.14
CA VAL A 68 -11.04 -2.48 -9.70
C VAL A 68 -10.06 -3.48 -9.09
N VAL A 69 -9.56 -3.13 -7.91
CA VAL A 69 -9.01 -4.05 -6.91
C VAL A 69 -9.93 -4.01 -5.70
N VAL A 70 -10.09 -5.13 -5.00
CA VAL A 70 -10.91 -5.21 -3.78
C VAL A 70 -10.01 -5.15 -2.56
N GLU A 71 -10.29 -4.23 -1.64
CA GLU A 71 -9.57 -4.03 -0.39
C GLU A 71 -10.39 -4.49 0.82
N THR A 72 -9.72 -5.05 1.83
CA THR A 72 -10.37 -5.63 3.03
C THR A 72 -9.98 -4.93 4.34
N GLY A 73 -9.53 -3.68 4.24
CA GLY A 73 -9.06 -2.81 5.33
C GLY A 73 -10.15 -1.99 6.06
N ALA A 74 -11.42 -2.35 5.93
CA ALA A 74 -12.51 -1.65 6.63
C ALA A 74 -12.35 -1.73 8.16
N ARG A 75 -12.48 -0.58 8.84
CA ARG A 75 -12.11 -0.44 10.25
C ARG A 75 -13.05 -1.18 11.19
N TYR A 76 -14.36 -0.99 11.05
CA TYR A 76 -15.36 -1.46 12.01
C TYR A 76 -16.44 -2.34 11.38
N LEU A 77 -16.13 -2.94 10.23
CA LEU A 77 -17.09 -3.76 9.47
C LEU A 77 -17.51 -5.03 10.24
N LEU A 78 -16.57 -5.68 10.91
CA LEU A 78 -16.84 -6.96 11.59
C LEU A 78 -17.15 -6.77 13.09
N ASP A 79 -16.59 -5.73 13.71
CA ASP A 79 -16.79 -5.36 15.12
C ASP A 79 -16.88 -3.83 15.23
N PRO A 80 -17.96 -3.27 15.83
CA PRO A 80 -18.15 -1.83 15.97
C PRO A 80 -17.25 -1.17 17.05
N TRP A 81 -16.62 -1.95 17.92
CA TRP A 81 -15.78 -1.48 19.02
C TRP A 81 -14.30 -1.65 18.73
N HIS A 82 -13.93 -2.75 18.07
CA HIS A 82 -12.54 -3.13 17.87
C HIS A 82 -12.17 -3.02 16.40
N LYS A 83 -11.32 -2.04 16.09
CA LYS A 83 -10.79 -1.85 14.74
C LYS A 83 -10.22 -3.18 14.22
N HIS A 84 -10.61 -3.57 13.00
CA HIS A 84 -10.09 -4.70 12.25
C HIS A 84 -10.40 -6.09 12.83
N ALA A 85 -11.00 -6.17 14.01
CA ALA A 85 -11.25 -7.43 14.70
C ALA A 85 -12.59 -8.06 14.26
N PRO A 86 -12.69 -9.40 14.28
CA PRO A 86 -11.59 -10.35 14.45
C PRO A 86 -10.68 -10.38 13.21
N THR A 87 -9.40 -10.68 13.43
CA THR A 87 -8.41 -11.00 12.39
C THR A 87 -8.20 -12.51 12.33
N LEU A 88 -7.36 -12.99 11.40
CA LEU A 88 -6.99 -14.41 11.32
C LEU A 88 -6.23 -14.89 12.57
N LEU A 89 -5.70 -13.97 13.39
CA LEU A 89 -4.89 -14.29 14.56
C LEU A 89 -5.72 -14.53 15.83
N HIS A 90 -7.00 -14.18 15.80
CA HIS A 90 -7.90 -14.31 16.95
C HIS A 90 -8.31 -15.77 17.19
N ASP A 91 -8.81 -16.06 18.40
CA ASP A 91 -9.25 -17.41 18.78
C ASP A 91 -10.40 -17.92 17.91
N ASP A 92 -11.33 -17.02 17.56
CA ASP A 92 -12.40 -17.28 16.60
C ASP A 92 -12.22 -16.39 15.35
N PRO A 93 -11.56 -16.90 14.29
CA PRO A 93 -11.40 -16.19 13.02
C PRO A 93 -12.58 -16.38 12.07
N THR A 94 -13.67 -17.04 12.49
CA THR A 94 -14.77 -17.48 11.59
C THR A 94 -15.32 -16.31 10.77
N ARG A 95 -15.61 -15.18 11.42
CA ARG A 95 -16.17 -14.00 10.76
C ARG A 95 -15.17 -13.34 9.79
N ARG A 96 -13.87 -13.37 10.09
CA ARG A 96 -12.82 -12.87 9.18
C ARG A 96 -12.70 -13.76 7.95
N ILE A 97 -12.68 -15.08 8.14
CA ILE A 97 -12.63 -16.04 7.03
C ILE A 97 -13.87 -15.89 6.14
N GLU A 98 -15.07 -15.73 6.73
CA GLU A 98 -16.28 -15.47 5.97
C GLU A 98 -16.17 -14.17 5.16
N PHE A 99 -15.68 -13.09 5.76
CA PHE A 99 -15.45 -11.83 5.08
C PHE A 99 -14.50 -11.99 3.90
N LEU A 100 -13.33 -12.61 4.09
CA LEU A 100 -12.34 -12.80 3.02
C LEU A 100 -12.89 -13.68 1.89
N ARG A 101 -13.65 -14.75 2.20
CA ARG A 101 -14.32 -15.57 1.19
C ARG A 101 -15.45 -14.84 0.46
N ARG A 102 -16.11 -13.88 1.10
CA ARG A 102 -17.06 -12.96 0.45
C ARG A 102 -16.31 -11.99 -0.45
N ALA A 103 -15.20 -11.41 0.01
CA ALA A 103 -14.36 -10.51 -0.76
C ALA A 103 -13.83 -11.17 -2.04
N VAL A 104 -13.36 -12.42 -1.96
CA VAL A 104 -12.95 -13.20 -3.14
C VAL A 104 -14.08 -13.37 -4.16
N ARG A 105 -15.29 -13.72 -3.72
CA ARG A 105 -16.45 -13.85 -4.61
C ARG A 105 -16.88 -12.52 -5.21
N ILE A 106 -16.87 -11.45 -4.40
CA ILE A 106 -17.16 -10.09 -4.88
C ILE A 106 -16.11 -9.67 -5.90
N GLY A 107 -14.83 -9.93 -5.65
CA GLY A 107 -13.74 -9.68 -6.60
C GLY A 107 -13.97 -10.39 -7.94
N ALA A 108 -14.34 -11.67 -7.91
CA ALA A 108 -14.68 -12.41 -9.13
C ALA A 108 -15.88 -11.78 -9.87
N ASP A 109 -16.96 -11.48 -9.15
CA ASP A 109 -18.19 -10.90 -9.73
C ASP A 109 -17.94 -9.49 -10.31
N LEU A 110 -17.04 -8.71 -9.72
CA LEU A 110 -16.63 -7.39 -10.20
C LEU A 110 -15.60 -7.45 -11.33
N GLY A 111 -14.93 -8.59 -11.54
CA GLY A 111 -13.78 -8.69 -12.45
C GLY A 111 -12.55 -7.98 -11.91
N ALA A 112 -12.30 -8.06 -10.61
CA ALA A 112 -11.19 -7.39 -9.94
C ALA A 112 -9.83 -7.99 -10.32
N GLU A 113 -8.83 -7.13 -10.43
CA GLU A 113 -7.44 -7.52 -10.74
C GLU A 113 -6.80 -8.29 -9.58
N ALA A 114 -7.19 -7.96 -8.35
CA ALA A 114 -6.77 -8.64 -7.14
C ALA A 114 -7.77 -8.42 -5.99
N VAL A 115 -7.67 -9.26 -4.96
CA VAL A 115 -8.26 -9.05 -3.64
C VAL A 115 -7.13 -8.93 -2.63
N SER A 116 -7.03 -7.77 -1.98
CA SER A 116 -5.96 -7.43 -1.06
C SER A 116 -6.36 -7.63 0.41
N PHE A 117 -5.47 -8.24 1.21
CA PHE A 117 -5.67 -8.46 2.64
C PHE A 117 -4.35 -8.64 3.41
N TRP A 118 -4.43 -8.51 4.73
CA TRP A 118 -3.27 -8.51 5.65
C TRP A 118 -3.46 -9.45 6.86
N ALA A 119 -2.40 -9.65 7.65
CA ALA A 119 -2.35 -10.57 8.81
C ALA A 119 -3.18 -10.10 10.02
N GLY A 120 -2.90 -8.88 10.46
CA GLY A 120 -3.41 -8.26 11.68
C GLY A 120 -2.33 -8.11 12.74
N VAL A 121 -2.59 -7.27 13.73
CA VAL A 121 -1.75 -7.17 14.93
C VAL A 121 -1.96 -8.42 15.78
N ARG A 122 -0.88 -9.05 16.21
CA ARG A 122 -0.94 -10.21 17.12
C ARG A 122 -1.53 -9.77 18.47
N PRO A 123 -2.64 -10.37 18.93
CA PRO A 123 -3.12 -10.12 20.28
C PRO A 123 -2.07 -10.54 21.31
N GLU A 124 -1.84 -9.72 22.33
CA GLU A 124 -0.76 -9.93 23.31
C GLU A 124 -0.83 -11.30 24.00
N ALA A 125 -2.05 -11.76 24.30
CA ALA A 125 -2.32 -13.05 24.95
C ALA A 125 -2.05 -14.27 24.04
N VAL A 126 -1.89 -14.08 22.71
CA VAL A 126 -1.68 -15.18 21.76
C VAL A 126 -0.17 -15.39 21.55
N ALA A 127 0.30 -16.60 21.83
CA ALA A 127 1.71 -16.98 21.61
C ALA A 127 2.11 -16.79 20.13
N PRO A 128 3.35 -16.34 19.82
CA PRO A 128 3.78 -16.06 18.45
C PRO A 128 3.59 -17.25 17.48
N ARG A 129 3.92 -18.46 17.92
CA ARG A 129 3.73 -19.68 17.11
C ARG A 129 2.26 -19.94 16.82
N THR A 130 1.38 -19.80 17.81
CA THR A 130 -0.06 -19.97 17.63
C THR A 130 -0.62 -18.94 16.64
N ALA A 131 -0.19 -17.67 16.74
CA ALA A 131 -0.60 -16.64 15.79
C ALA A 131 -0.16 -16.97 14.36
N TRP A 132 1.07 -17.46 14.19
CA TRP A 132 1.59 -17.91 12.89
C TRP A 132 0.79 -19.09 12.33
N ASP A 133 0.57 -20.14 13.13
CA ASP A 133 -0.16 -21.33 12.70
C ASP A 133 -1.61 -20.97 12.29
N ARG A 134 -2.25 -20.05 13.01
CA ARG A 134 -3.58 -19.52 12.65
C ARG A 134 -3.55 -18.70 11.36
N LEU A 135 -2.55 -17.86 11.16
CA LEU A 135 -2.40 -17.09 9.93
C LEU A 135 -2.27 -18.02 8.72
N VAL A 136 -1.39 -19.02 8.79
CA VAL A 136 -1.19 -20.00 7.71
C VAL A 136 -2.49 -20.75 7.42
N ALA A 137 -3.18 -21.29 8.43
CA ALA A 137 -4.44 -22.02 8.24
C ALA A 137 -5.57 -21.13 7.66
N GLY A 138 -5.66 -19.88 8.13
CA GLY A 138 -6.59 -18.89 7.62
C GLY A 138 -6.34 -18.53 6.16
N CYS A 139 -5.08 -18.23 5.81
CA CYS A 139 -4.67 -17.94 4.44
C CYS A 139 -4.93 -19.12 3.51
N ALA A 140 -4.61 -20.36 3.91
CA ALA A 140 -4.91 -21.55 3.11
C ALA A 140 -6.40 -21.66 2.74
N THR A 141 -7.28 -21.36 3.70
CA THR A 141 -8.74 -21.36 3.44
C THR A 141 -9.16 -20.30 2.41
N VAL A 142 -8.48 -19.15 2.40
CA VAL A 142 -8.76 -18.05 1.46
C VAL A 142 -8.15 -18.34 0.08
N VAL A 143 -6.94 -18.92 0.03
CA VAL A 143 -6.29 -19.43 -1.20
C VAL A 143 -7.21 -20.44 -1.89
N ASP A 144 -7.71 -21.45 -1.18
CA ASP A 144 -8.67 -22.41 -1.73
C ASP A 144 -9.92 -21.75 -2.35
N ALA A 145 -10.36 -20.62 -1.76
CA ALA A 145 -11.50 -19.87 -2.29
C ALA A 145 -11.14 -19.10 -3.55
N ALA A 146 -9.95 -18.51 -3.60
CA ALA A 146 -9.42 -17.77 -4.74
C ALA A 146 -9.16 -18.68 -5.95
N GLU A 147 -8.56 -19.85 -5.75
CA GLU A 147 -8.30 -20.84 -6.79
C GLU A 147 -9.59 -21.26 -7.53
N ARG A 148 -10.68 -21.49 -6.77
CA ARG A 148 -11.97 -21.91 -7.33
C ARG A 148 -12.61 -20.89 -8.28
N VAL A 149 -12.26 -19.61 -8.14
CA VAL A 149 -12.86 -18.52 -8.94
C VAL A 149 -11.84 -17.78 -9.81
N GLY A 150 -10.56 -18.15 -9.74
CA GLY A 150 -9.48 -17.59 -10.55
C GLY A 150 -9.15 -16.12 -10.23
N VAL A 151 -9.26 -15.70 -8.97
CA VAL A 151 -8.96 -14.32 -8.55
C VAL A 151 -7.61 -14.26 -7.83
N PRO A 152 -6.67 -13.40 -8.24
CA PRO A 152 -5.42 -13.19 -7.51
C PRO A 152 -5.64 -12.62 -6.11
N LEU A 153 -4.85 -13.10 -5.16
CA LEU A 153 -4.77 -12.59 -3.79
C LEU A 153 -3.51 -11.76 -3.64
N GLY A 154 -3.66 -10.50 -3.25
CA GLY A 154 -2.54 -9.66 -2.82
C GLY A 154 -2.44 -9.69 -1.30
N PHE A 155 -1.45 -10.41 -0.77
CA PHE A 155 -1.20 -10.30 0.66
C PHE A 155 -0.33 -9.08 0.93
N GLU A 156 -0.77 -8.19 1.81
CA GLU A 156 -0.09 -6.94 2.14
C GLU A 156 0.72 -7.11 3.44
N PRO A 157 2.06 -6.97 3.40
CA PRO A 157 2.85 -6.74 4.60
C PRO A 157 2.57 -5.34 5.16
N GLU A 158 2.19 -5.25 6.44
CA GLU A 158 1.77 -3.99 7.05
C GLU A 158 2.58 -3.71 8.34
N PRO A 159 3.16 -2.50 8.52
CA PRO A 159 3.95 -2.18 9.69
C PRO A 159 3.19 -2.32 11.01
N GLY A 160 3.76 -3.08 11.94
CA GLY A 160 3.16 -3.40 13.24
C GLY A 160 2.24 -4.64 13.26
N MET A 161 2.07 -5.34 12.13
CA MET A 161 1.31 -6.59 12.06
C MET A 161 2.18 -7.84 12.26
N LEU A 162 1.61 -9.04 12.20
CA LEU A 162 2.41 -10.27 12.33
C LEU A 162 3.36 -10.50 11.13
N VAL A 163 2.99 -9.99 9.96
CA VAL A 163 3.79 -9.98 8.74
C VAL A 163 3.93 -8.52 8.32
N GLU A 164 5.12 -7.97 8.54
CA GLU A 164 5.38 -6.52 8.40
C GLU A 164 6.21 -6.18 7.16
N ASP A 165 6.89 -7.17 6.59
CA ASP A 165 7.86 -7.00 5.51
C ASP A 165 7.76 -8.12 4.44
N ILE A 166 8.45 -7.91 3.33
CA ILE A 166 8.56 -8.81 2.19
C ILE A 166 9.13 -10.16 2.63
N ALA A 167 10.10 -10.16 3.56
CA ALA A 167 10.69 -11.40 4.08
C ALA A 167 9.65 -12.26 4.83
N GLY A 168 8.80 -11.63 5.65
CA GLY A 168 7.67 -12.26 6.32
C GLY A 168 6.64 -12.80 5.33
N TRP A 169 6.32 -12.05 4.28
CA TRP A 169 5.44 -12.52 3.21
C TRP A 169 6.02 -13.74 2.47
N ARG A 170 7.30 -13.73 2.10
CA ARG A 170 7.96 -14.91 1.49
C ARG A 170 7.89 -16.14 2.38
N ARG A 171 8.10 -15.97 3.69
CA ARG A 171 7.95 -17.07 4.67
C ARG A 171 6.51 -17.60 4.72
N LEU A 172 5.52 -16.72 4.66
CA LEU A 172 4.11 -17.12 4.64
C LEU A 172 3.77 -17.86 3.34
N ARG A 173 4.20 -17.33 2.18
CA ARG A 173 4.00 -17.97 0.88
C ARG A 173 4.61 -19.38 0.82
N ALA A 174 5.84 -19.54 1.30
CA ALA A 174 6.50 -20.84 1.37
C ALA A 174 5.76 -21.81 2.33
N ALA A 175 5.26 -21.31 3.47
CA ALA A 175 4.48 -22.12 4.41
C ALA A 175 3.12 -22.59 3.83
N LEU A 176 2.58 -21.87 2.85
CA LEU A 176 1.39 -22.24 2.10
C LEU A 176 1.68 -23.19 0.93
N GLY A 177 2.95 -23.49 0.65
CA GLY A 177 3.35 -24.34 -0.49
C GLY A 177 3.38 -23.58 -1.83
N ASP A 178 3.69 -22.28 -1.80
CA ASP A 178 3.88 -21.45 -2.99
C ASP A 178 2.70 -21.40 -3.98
N PRO A 179 1.44 -21.27 -3.52
CA PRO A 179 0.27 -21.35 -4.40
C PRO A 179 0.24 -20.19 -5.40
N ASP A 180 -0.14 -20.51 -6.65
CA ASP A 180 -0.17 -19.56 -7.77
C ASP A 180 -1.00 -18.29 -7.52
N PRO A 181 -2.23 -18.32 -6.96
CA PRO A 181 -3.00 -17.09 -6.76
C PRO A 181 -2.50 -16.24 -5.59
N PHE A 182 -1.53 -16.70 -4.78
CA PHE A 182 -1.05 -15.96 -3.62
C PHE A 182 0.17 -15.10 -3.97
N GLY A 183 -0.13 -13.88 -4.39
CA GLY A 183 0.84 -12.82 -4.67
C GLY A 183 1.01 -11.84 -3.51
N ILE A 184 1.59 -10.68 -3.82
CA ILE A 184 1.80 -9.57 -2.89
C ILE A 184 1.03 -8.32 -3.35
N THR A 185 0.39 -7.65 -2.39
CA THR A 185 0.08 -6.22 -2.50
C THR A 185 1.29 -5.47 -1.98
N LEU A 186 1.93 -4.67 -2.82
CA LEU A 186 3.06 -3.86 -2.42
C LEU A 186 2.59 -2.44 -2.11
N ASP A 187 2.54 -2.10 -0.83
CA ASP A 187 2.45 -0.71 -0.39
C ASP A 187 3.85 -0.07 -0.41
N ILE A 188 4.02 0.95 -1.24
CA ILE A 188 5.27 1.68 -1.43
C ILE A 188 5.66 2.48 -0.17
N GLY A 189 4.68 3.02 0.55
CA GLY A 189 4.84 3.69 1.83
C GLY A 189 5.40 2.73 2.88
N HIS A 190 4.83 1.53 2.99
CA HIS A 190 5.29 0.48 3.91
C HIS A 190 6.72 0.04 3.59
N CYS A 191 7.07 -0.08 2.32
CA CYS A 191 8.46 -0.29 1.89
C CYS A 191 9.37 0.83 2.42
N ARG A 192 8.97 2.10 2.26
CA ARG A 192 9.74 3.23 2.80
C ARG A 192 9.73 3.29 4.32
N CYS A 193 8.75 2.73 5.02
CA CYS A 193 8.68 2.70 6.48
C CYS A 193 9.54 1.60 7.12
N LEU A 194 9.51 0.36 6.60
CA LEU A 194 10.15 -0.79 7.23
C LEU A 194 11.26 -1.49 6.44
N GLU A 195 11.13 -1.63 5.11
CA GLU A 195 12.11 -2.41 4.34
C GLU A 195 13.54 -1.83 4.44
N PRO A 196 14.59 -2.67 4.51
CA PRO A 196 15.97 -2.20 4.52
C PRO A 196 16.44 -1.71 3.15
N TRP A 197 15.66 -2.00 2.09
CA TRP A 197 15.97 -1.68 0.72
C TRP A 197 15.37 -0.34 0.27
N SER A 198 15.84 0.16 -0.87
CA SER A 198 15.14 1.25 -1.55
C SER A 198 13.79 0.76 -2.07
N VAL A 199 12.80 1.65 -2.20
CA VAL A 199 11.48 1.28 -2.76
C VAL A 199 11.61 0.67 -4.17
N PRO A 200 12.43 1.21 -5.10
CA PRO A 200 12.66 0.56 -6.40
C PRO A 200 13.19 -0.88 -6.28
N GLN A 201 14.11 -1.13 -5.34
CA GLN A 201 14.61 -2.48 -5.10
C GLN A 201 13.50 -3.40 -4.56
N CYS A 202 12.65 -2.91 -3.65
CA CYS A 202 11.49 -3.67 -3.16
C CYS A 202 10.58 -4.11 -4.33
N VAL A 203 10.31 -3.22 -5.28
CA VAL A 203 9.54 -3.53 -6.49
C VAL A 203 10.18 -4.68 -7.28
N HIS A 204 11.49 -4.63 -7.53
CA HIS A 204 12.18 -5.68 -8.27
C HIS A 204 12.20 -7.02 -7.54
N GLU A 205 12.37 -7.00 -6.22
CA GLU A 205 12.38 -8.22 -5.39
C GLU A 205 11.07 -9.01 -5.52
N VAL A 206 9.94 -8.33 -5.66
CA VAL A 206 8.63 -8.99 -5.67
C VAL A 206 7.95 -9.00 -7.03
N ALA A 207 8.62 -8.52 -8.08
CA ALA A 207 8.06 -8.31 -9.41
C ALA A 207 7.28 -9.52 -9.96
N GLU A 208 7.81 -10.74 -9.79
CA GLU A 208 7.18 -11.97 -10.28
C GLU A 208 5.87 -12.34 -9.57
N HIS A 209 5.61 -11.74 -8.41
CA HIS A 209 4.46 -12.05 -7.57
C HIS A 209 3.58 -10.82 -7.29
N LEU A 210 3.90 -9.67 -7.90
CA LEU A 210 3.23 -8.40 -7.67
C LEU A 210 1.87 -8.37 -8.37
N VAL A 211 0.79 -8.31 -7.59
CA VAL A 211 -0.59 -8.33 -8.11
C VAL A 211 -1.36 -7.05 -7.84
N ASN A 212 -0.92 -6.24 -6.87
CA ASN A 212 -1.52 -4.95 -6.53
C ASN A 212 -0.45 -4.00 -6.00
N VAL A 213 -0.61 -2.70 -6.24
CA VAL A 213 0.26 -1.66 -5.70
C VAL A 213 -0.58 -0.58 -5.05
N GLN A 214 -0.27 -0.29 -3.78
CA GLN A 214 -0.75 0.88 -3.06
C GLN A 214 0.37 1.93 -3.03
N ILE A 215 -0.01 3.19 -3.18
CA ILE A 215 0.95 4.29 -3.24
C ILE A 215 0.51 5.47 -2.37
N ASP A 216 1.41 5.89 -1.50
CA ASP A 216 1.35 7.10 -0.70
C ASP A 216 2.76 7.58 -0.43
N ASP A 217 2.92 8.65 0.34
CA ASP A 217 4.20 9.07 0.85
C ASP A 217 4.34 8.70 2.33
N MET A 218 5.56 8.34 2.75
CA MET A 218 5.81 7.87 4.11
C MET A 218 7.24 8.17 4.52
N ARG A 219 7.50 8.15 5.83
CA ARG A 219 8.84 8.35 6.41
C ARG A 219 9.39 7.07 7.02
N ARG A 220 10.71 6.95 7.08
CA ARG A 220 11.36 5.79 7.73
C ARG A 220 10.91 5.65 9.18
N GLY A 221 10.46 4.45 9.55
CA GLY A 221 10.12 4.09 10.93
C GLY A 221 8.85 4.73 11.48
N VAL A 222 8.07 5.44 10.65
CA VAL A 222 6.79 6.05 11.04
C VAL A 222 5.70 5.58 10.09
N HIS A 223 4.82 4.70 10.58
CA HIS A 223 3.67 4.22 9.83
C HIS A 223 2.55 5.28 9.82
N GLU A 224 2.66 6.20 8.85
CA GLU A 224 1.71 7.26 8.59
C GLU A 224 1.61 7.51 7.08
N HIS A 225 0.43 7.28 6.49
CA HIS A 225 0.17 7.59 5.09
C HIS A 225 0.03 9.11 4.91
N LEU A 226 0.95 9.70 4.17
CA LEU A 226 1.04 11.14 3.94
C LEU A 226 0.69 11.49 2.49
N GLU A 227 0.19 12.72 2.29
CA GLU A 227 0.05 13.28 0.94
C GLU A 227 1.43 13.37 0.25
N PHE A 228 1.44 13.21 -1.06
CA PHE A 228 2.66 13.22 -1.86
C PHE A 228 3.51 14.48 -1.71
N GLY A 229 4.82 14.31 -1.50
CA GLY A 229 5.79 15.38 -1.34
C GLY A 229 5.96 15.85 0.11
N THR A 230 5.35 15.16 1.08
CA THR A 230 5.45 15.49 2.51
C THR A 230 6.19 14.43 3.34
N GLY A 231 6.49 13.28 2.72
CA GLY A 231 7.31 12.21 3.27
C GLY A 231 8.74 12.19 2.68
N GLU A 232 9.27 10.99 2.46
CA GLU A 232 10.68 10.77 2.08
C GLU A 232 10.84 10.02 0.73
N ILE A 233 9.73 9.71 0.04
CA ILE A 233 9.79 8.86 -1.15
C ILE A 233 10.16 9.68 -2.39
N ASP A 234 11.14 9.18 -3.14
CA ASP A 234 11.46 9.65 -4.49
C ASP A 234 10.63 8.86 -5.51
N PHE A 235 9.54 9.44 -6.02
CA PHE A 235 8.53 8.74 -6.82
C PHE A 235 8.95 8.39 -8.26
N PRO A 236 9.60 9.27 -9.04
CA PRO A 236 10.03 8.95 -10.39
C PRO A 236 10.79 7.62 -10.55
N PRO A 237 11.81 7.27 -9.74
CA PRO A 237 12.47 5.97 -9.84
C PRO A 237 11.57 4.80 -9.43
N VAL A 238 10.60 4.99 -8.53
CA VAL A 238 9.64 3.95 -8.14
C VAL A 238 8.70 3.62 -9.29
N LEU A 239 8.14 4.65 -9.95
CA LEU A 239 7.28 4.47 -11.12
C LEU A 239 8.02 3.82 -12.29
N ARG A 240 9.29 4.18 -12.51
CA ARG A 240 10.16 3.50 -13.48
C ARG A 240 10.38 2.03 -13.11
N ALA A 241 10.69 1.73 -11.86
CA ALA A 241 10.90 0.35 -11.42
C ALA A 241 9.67 -0.54 -11.63
N LEU A 242 8.46 0.00 -11.44
CA LEU A 242 7.20 -0.70 -11.77
C LEU A 242 7.06 -0.95 -13.28
N ASP A 243 7.39 0.04 -14.12
CA ASP A 243 7.34 -0.14 -15.58
C ASP A 243 8.38 -1.16 -16.07
N ASP A 244 9.61 -1.06 -15.58
CA ASP A 244 10.75 -1.95 -15.88
C ASP A 244 10.47 -3.38 -15.41
N ALA A 245 9.80 -3.55 -14.28
CA ALA A 245 9.31 -4.84 -13.78
C ALA A 245 8.14 -5.40 -14.61
N GLY A 246 7.61 -4.65 -15.57
CA GLY A 246 6.49 -5.07 -16.41
C GLY A 246 5.14 -5.04 -15.70
N TYR A 247 5.01 -4.34 -14.57
CA TYR A 247 3.74 -4.23 -13.84
C TYR A 247 2.73 -3.42 -14.66
N ARG A 248 1.53 -3.97 -14.86
CA ARG A 248 0.44 -3.36 -15.64
C ARG A 248 -0.89 -3.31 -14.88
N GLY A 249 -0.90 -3.70 -13.60
CA GLY A 249 -2.05 -3.56 -12.72
C GLY A 249 -2.27 -2.11 -12.27
N LEU A 250 -3.28 -1.91 -11.43
CA LEU A 250 -3.53 -0.62 -10.80
C LEU A 250 -2.41 -0.22 -9.83
N VAL A 251 -2.09 1.07 -9.82
CA VAL A 251 -1.29 1.75 -8.79
C VAL A 251 -2.24 2.70 -8.08
N ALA A 252 -2.79 2.26 -6.95
CA ALA A 252 -3.90 2.94 -6.27
C ALA A 252 -3.41 3.81 -5.11
N VAL A 253 -3.83 5.07 -5.08
CA VAL A 253 -3.49 5.98 -3.98
C VAL A 253 -4.17 5.55 -2.68
N GLU A 254 -3.42 5.46 -1.58
CA GLU A 254 -3.94 5.04 -0.28
C GLU A 254 -3.83 6.15 0.78
N LEU A 255 -4.94 6.84 1.05
CA LEU A 255 -4.98 7.96 2.01
C LEU A 255 -6.21 7.90 2.94
N PRO A 256 -6.35 6.85 3.78
CA PRO A 256 -7.58 6.59 4.54
C PRO A 256 -7.92 7.66 5.58
N ARG A 257 -6.96 8.52 5.96
CA ARG A 257 -7.16 9.61 6.94
C ARG A 257 -7.53 10.95 6.30
N HIS A 258 -7.61 11.01 4.97
CA HIS A 258 -7.84 12.25 4.21
C HIS A 258 -9.27 12.37 3.65
N SER A 259 -10.18 11.48 4.06
CA SER A 259 -11.60 11.47 3.63
C SER A 259 -12.37 12.78 3.86
N HIS A 260 -11.89 13.66 4.75
CA HIS A 260 -12.51 14.96 5.01
C HIS A 260 -12.31 15.97 3.87
N ALA A 261 -11.33 15.75 2.98
CA ALA A 261 -11.00 16.61 1.84
C ALA A 261 -10.80 15.80 0.55
N ALA A 262 -11.52 14.67 0.43
CA ALA A 262 -11.23 13.62 -0.55
C ALA A 262 -11.10 14.10 -2.02
N PRO A 263 -12.02 14.92 -2.58
CA PRO A 263 -11.90 15.36 -3.98
C PRO A 263 -10.63 16.17 -4.24
N ASP A 264 -10.30 17.11 -3.34
CA ASP A 264 -9.12 17.98 -3.50
C ASP A 264 -7.81 17.20 -3.33
N VAL A 265 -7.78 16.27 -2.37
CA VAL A 265 -6.62 15.39 -2.14
C VAL A 265 -6.41 14.45 -3.32
N ALA A 266 -7.48 13.87 -3.87
CA ALA A 266 -7.42 13.03 -5.06
C ALA A 266 -6.94 13.82 -6.30
N ALA A 267 -7.44 15.04 -6.51
CA ALA A 267 -6.99 15.88 -7.62
C ALA A 267 -5.48 16.16 -7.55
N ARG A 268 -5.00 16.64 -6.39
CA ARG A 268 -3.56 16.91 -6.17
C ARG A 268 -2.71 15.65 -6.31
N SER A 269 -3.21 14.52 -5.82
CA SER A 269 -2.52 13.23 -5.90
C SER A 269 -2.29 12.81 -7.35
N LEU A 270 -3.31 12.94 -8.18
CA LEU A 270 -3.23 12.60 -9.60
C LEU A 270 -2.27 13.52 -10.36
N GLU A 271 -2.34 14.83 -10.09
CA GLU A 271 -1.43 15.82 -10.68
C GLU A 271 0.03 15.51 -10.33
N PHE A 272 0.30 15.23 -9.06
CA PHE A 272 1.63 14.86 -8.58
C PHE A 272 2.17 13.61 -9.30
N LEU A 273 1.40 12.52 -9.33
CA LEU A 273 1.84 11.25 -9.90
C LEU A 273 2.05 11.35 -11.42
N ARG A 274 1.21 12.13 -12.13
CA ARG A 274 1.42 12.41 -13.56
C ARG A 274 2.71 13.20 -13.80
N ALA A 275 3.01 14.20 -12.96
CA ALA A 275 4.25 14.95 -13.04
C ALA A 275 5.47 14.05 -12.75
N ALA A 276 5.41 13.21 -11.72
CA ALA A 276 6.47 12.27 -11.37
C ALA A 276 6.73 11.25 -12.48
N ALA A 277 5.68 10.71 -13.10
CA ALA A 277 5.79 9.81 -14.25
C ALA A 277 6.44 10.50 -15.46
N GLY A 278 6.07 11.76 -15.74
CA GLY A 278 6.65 12.56 -16.83
C GLY A 278 8.12 12.92 -16.62
N ALA A 279 8.51 13.24 -15.39
CA ALA A 279 9.89 13.53 -15.03
C ALA A 279 10.82 12.31 -15.20
N GLY A 280 10.27 11.09 -15.08
CA GLY A 280 11.03 9.86 -15.26
C GLY A 280 11.46 9.55 -16.69
N GLY A 281 10.89 10.23 -17.70
CA GLY A 281 11.30 10.10 -19.10
C GLY A 281 12.54 10.93 -19.49
N VAL A 282 13.02 11.80 -18.59
CA VAL A 282 14.23 12.61 -18.82
C VAL A 282 15.39 11.94 -18.11
N CYS A 283 16.13 11.09 -18.81
CA CYS A 283 17.45 10.66 -18.34
C CYS A 283 18.39 11.86 -18.52
N PRO A 284 19.02 12.41 -17.46
CA PRO A 284 20.13 13.32 -17.64
C PRO A 284 21.26 12.50 -18.27
N ASP A 285 21.63 12.83 -19.49
CA ASP A 285 22.79 12.26 -20.16
C ASP A 285 24.01 12.62 -19.31
N HIS A 286 24.62 11.62 -18.65
CA HIS A 286 25.91 11.78 -18.01
C HIS A 286 26.96 11.99 -19.10
N THR A 287 27.10 13.24 -19.53
CA THR A 287 28.25 13.68 -20.32
C THR A 287 29.41 13.90 -19.36
N ASP A 288 30.25 12.88 -19.23
CA ASP A 288 31.60 13.00 -18.67
C ASP A 288 32.40 14.02 -19.50
N GLY A 289 32.76 15.14 -18.87
CA GLY A 289 33.81 16.04 -19.33
C GLY A 289 34.82 16.23 -18.19
N PRO A 290 36.14 16.03 -18.41
CA PRO A 290 37.11 16.14 -17.34
C PRO A 290 37.49 17.62 -17.13
N GLY A 291 37.26 18.13 -15.92
CA GLY A 291 37.66 19.47 -15.53
C GLY A 291 37.86 19.57 -14.03
N ASP A 292 39.08 19.27 -13.58
CA ASP A 292 39.56 19.49 -12.21
C ASP A 292 39.58 21.00 -11.86
N PRO A 293 39.06 21.40 -10.70
CA PRO A 293 39.49 22.62 -10.05
C PRO A 293 40.12 22.32 -8.68
N ARG A 294 41.45 22.49 -8.63
CA ARG A 294 42.23 22.66 -7.39
C ARG A 294 41.56 23.66 -6.43
N PRO A 295 41.62 23.42 -5.11
CA PRO A 295 41.16 24.39 -4.12
C PRO A 295 42.17 25.54 -3.93
N PRO A 296 41.70 26.77 -3.65
CA PRO A 296 42.57 27.91 -3.41
C PRO A 296 43.21 27.86 -2.01
N ARG A 297 44.49 28.28 -1.95
CA ARG A 297 45.29 28.39 -0.72
C ARG A 297 44.89 29.61 0.10
N VAL A 298 44.65 29.43 1.39
CA VAL A 298 44.47 30.49 2.38
C VAL A 298 45.83 30.89 2.96
N PRO A 299 46.19 32.19 3.08
CA PRO A 299 47.42 32.61 3.72
C PRO A 299 47.29 32.69 5.24
N ALA A 300 48.33 32.23 5.93
CA ALA A 300 48.45 32.24 7.38
C ALA A 300 48.73 33.65 7.93
N GLN A 301 48.08 34.02 9.03
CA GLN A 301 48.59 35.01 9.97
C GLN A 301 48.46 34.51 11.41
N ALA A 302 49.47 34.89 12.17
CA ALA A 302 49.84 34.38 13.48
C ALA A 302 49.39 35.31 14.62
N THR A 303 49.67 34.86 15.84
CA THR A 303 49.61 35.54 17.15
C THR A 303 48.24 35.48 17.81
N GLY A 304 48.09 35.16 19.11
CA GLY A 304 49.05 34.92 20.16
C GLY A 304 48.37 34.25 21.36
N ALA A 305 49.16 33.54 22.16
CA ALA A 305 48.72 32.85 23.36
C ALA A 305 48.44 33.82 24.52
N VAL A 306 47.41 33.52 25.30
CA VAL A 306 47.43 33.72 26.77
C VAL A 306 46.76 32.52 27.42
N ARG A 307 47.46 31.96 28.40
CA ARG A 307 47.14 30.82 29.25
C ARG A 307 46.36 31.25 30.50
N GLU A 308 45.74 30.23 31.11
CA GLU A 308 45.54 30.03 32.56
C GLU A 308 44.37 30.78 33.25
N ALA A 309 43.65 30.26 34.24
CA ALA A 309 43.67 28.99 34.96
C ALA A 309 42.37 28.85 35.80
N THR A 310 41.89 27.61 35.93
CA THR A 310 41.24 26.91 37.06
C THR A 310 40.28 27.56 38.08
N THR A 311 39.47 26.63 38.62
CA THR A 311 38.67 26.61 39.88
C THR A 311 37.21 27.05 39.73
N GLY A 312 36.19 26.32 40.19
CA GLY A 312 36.11 25.04 40.89
C GLY A 312 34.86 25.01 41.79
N ARG A 313 34.18 23.85 41.88
CA ARG A 313 33.21 23.45 42.94
C ARG A 313 31.90 24.27 42.99
N ARG A 314 30.73 23.79 43.45
CA ARG A 314 30.26 22.62 44.22
C ARG A 314 28.70 22.64 44.13
N ARG A 315 28.08 21.45 44.24
CA ARG A 315 26.84 21.10 45.00
C ARG A 315 25.68 22.11 45.02
N GLU A 316 24.52 21.69 44.54
CA GLU A 316 23.44 21.02 45.31
C GLU A 316 22.62 20.13 44.36
#